data_AF-A0A7J9VZW4-F1
#
_entry.id   AF-A0A7J9VZW4-F1
#
_cell.length_a   1.000
_cell.length_b   1.000
_cell.length_c   1.000
_cell.angle_alpha   90.00
_cell.angle_beta   90.00
_cell.angle_gamma   90.00
#
_symmetry.space_group_name_H-M   'P 1'
#
loop_
_entity.id
_entity.type
_entity.pdbx_description
1 polymer ?
#
loop_
_entity_poly.entity_id
_entity_poly.type
_entity_poly.pdbx_seq_one_letter_code
_entity_poly.pdbx_strand_id
1 'polypeptide(L)'
;MRTTVTLDPDTAALIRRRMRERGISFKQALNDTIRAGADVHGEAPFRTVTAPLGVPAVNLDRALQVAAELEDEELVRKIRVGK
;
A
#
# COMPACT_ATOMS: atom_id res chain seq x y z
N MET A 1 19.51 19.23 23.30
CA MET A 1 20.91 19.25 22.84
C MET A 1 21.09 20.39 21.84
N ARG A 2 22.26 21.04 21.81
CA ARG A 2 22.61 22.08 20.83
C ARG A 2 23.67 21.49 19.89
N THR A 3 23.36 21.48 18.60
CA THR A 3 24.23 20.95 17.55
C THR A 3 24.29 21.97 16.43
N THR A 4 25.49 22.19 15.89
CA THR A 4 25.68 22.98 14.66
C THR A 4 25.69 22.02 13.49
N VAL A 5 24.85 22.26 12.50
CA VAL A 5 24.76 21.44 11.28
C VAL A 5 24.93 22.35 10.07
N THR A 6 25.66 21.90 9.07
CA THR A 6 25.76 22.56 7.77
C THR A 6 24.67 22.01 6.86
N LEU A 7 23.93 22.88 6.18
CA LEU A 7 22.90 22.50 5.22
C LEU A 7 23.28 23.02 3.84
N ASP A 8 23.14 22.16 2.83
CA ASP A 8 23.26 22.58 1.45
C ASP A 8 22.15 23.60 1.08
N PRO A 9 22.38 24.45 0.06
CA PRO A 9 21.43 25.51 -0.30
C PRO A 9 20.01 25.01 -0.59
N ASP A 10 19.88 23.85 -1.22
CA ASP A 10 18.62 23.19 -1.54
C ASP A 10 17.90 22.69 -0.27
N THR A 11 18.64 22.06 0.64
CA THR A 11 18.14 21.55 1.91
C THR A 11 17.65 22.70 2.79
N ALA A 12 18.40 23.80 2.86
CA ALA A 12 17.98 25.01 3.55
C ALA A 12 16.68 25.60 2.96
N ALA A 13 16.53 25.57 1.63
CA ALA A 13 15.31 26.01 0.97
C ALA A 13 14.09 25.12 1.30
N LEU A 14 14.28 23.80 1.39
CA LEU A 14 13.24 22.86 1.80
C LEU A 14 12.76 23.13 3.24
N ILE A 15 13.68 23.38 4.17
CA ILE A 15 13.32 23.73 5.55
C ILE A 15 12.56 25.05 5.60
N ARG A 16 13.01 26.09 4.88
CA ARG A 16 12.30 27.39 4.80
C ARG A 16 10.90 27.25 4.22
N ARG A 17 10.73 26.42 3.19
CA ARG A 17 9.41 26.13 2.60
C ARG A 17 8.49 25.51 3.66
N ARG A 18 8.96 24.49 4.38
CA ARG A 18 8.20 23.81 5.45
C ARG A 18 7.81 24.76 6.58
N MET A 19 8.70 25.69 6.95
CA MET A 19 8.40 26.73 7.93
C MET A 19 7.25 27.63 7.47
N ARG A 20 7.27 28.08 6.21
CA ARG A 20 6.22 28.93 5.64
C ARG A 20 4.88 28.21 5.53
N GLU A 21 4.90 26.96 5.06
CA GLU A 21 3.67 26.16 4.87
C GLU A 21 2.98 25.83 6.19
N ARG A 22 3.74 25.64 7.27
CA ARG A 22 3.21 25.17 8.56
C ARG A 22 3.21 26.23 9.67
N GLY A 23 3.80 27.41 9.43
CA GLY A 23 3.93 28.46 10.44
C GLY A 23 4.80 28.06 11.64
N ILE A 24 5.80 27.20 11.45
CA ILE A 24 6.64 26.65 12.52
C ILE A 24 8.07 27.20 12.52
N SER A 25 8.73 27.11 13.67
CA SER A 25 10.13 27.55 13.81
C SER A 25 11.11 26.67 13.02
N PHE A 26 12.29 27.21 12.71
CA PHE A 26 13.38 26.46 12.05
C PHE A 26 13.75 25.19 12.81
N LYS A 27 13.85 25.28 14.15
CA LYS A 27 14.14 24.13 15.01
C LYS A 27 13.08 23.04 14.87
N GLN A 28 11.80 23.40 14.88
CA GLN A 28 10.71 22.42 14.72
C GLN A 28 10.76 21.81 13.32
N ALA A 29 10.84 22.64 12.28
CA ALA A 29 10.90 22.17 10.90
C ALA A 29 12.06 21.19 10.65
N LEU A 30 13.26 21.51 11.16
CA LEU A 30 14.44 20.64 11.05
C LEU A 30 14.25 19.31 11.79
N ASN A 31 13.85 19.35 13.07
CA ASN A 31 13.69 18.13 13.86
C ASN A 31 12.57 17.23 13.31
N ASP A 32 11.45 17.81 12.87
CA ASP A 32 10.35 17.04 12.28
C ASP A 32 10.75 16.38 10.97
N THR A 33 11.59 17.05 10.17
CA THR A 33 12.12 16.48 8.93
C THR A 33 13.05 15.31 9.20
N ILE A 34 13.94 15.44 10.20
CA ILE A 34 14.84 14.36 10.64
C ILE A 34 14.02 13.17 11.17
N ARG A 35 13.01 13.41 12.03
CA ARG A 35 12.15 12.34 12.54
C ARG A 35 11.38 11.64 11.43
N ALA A 36 10.78 12.40 10.52
CA ALA A 36 10.07 11.83 9.37
C ALA A 36 11.00 10.98 8.49
N GLY A 37 12.25 11.40 8.29
CA GLY A 37 13.25 10.61 7.56
C GLY A 37 13.73 9.37 8.32
N ALA A 38 13.77 9.40 9.65
CA ALA A 38 14.10 8.26 10.49
C ALA A 38 12.96 7.21 10.52
N ASP A 39 11.70 7.66 10.46
CA ASP A 39 10.52 6.79 10.37
C ASP A 39 10.39 6.07 9.01
N VAL A 40 11.17 6.47 7.99
CA VAL A 40 11.22 5.74 6.70
C VAL A 40 11.85 4.34 6.86
N HIS A 41 12.39 4.00 8.03
CA HIS A 41 12.64 2.61 8.41
C HIS A 41 11.35 1.88 8.77
N GLY A 42 10.54 1.56 7.76
CA GLY A 42 9.64 0.42 7.81
C GLY A 42 8.17 0.69 7.54
N GLU A 43 7.81 1.21 6.36
CA GLU A 43 6.65 0.57 5.71
C GLU A 43 7.14 -0.80 5.25
N ALA A 44 6.83 -1.84 6.03
CA ALA A 44 7.11 -3.20 5.63
C ALA A 44 6.52 -3.40 4.22
N PRO A 45 7.27 -3.98 3.27
CA PRO A 45 6.76 -4.18 1.93
C PRO A 45 5.43 -4.93 2.02
N PHE A 46 4.41 -4.42 1.33
CA PHE A 46 3.10 -5.04 1.31
C PHE A 46 3.24 -6.54 0.97
N ARG A 47 2.71 -7.40 1.84
CA ARG A 47 2.67 -8.84 1.63
C ARG A 47 1.22 -9.28 1.54
N THR A 48 0.86 -9.94 0.44
CA THR A 48 -0.43 -10.60 0.31
C THR A 48 -0.52 -11.76 1.30
N VAL A 49 -1.48 -11.71 2.21
CA VAL A 49 -1.76 -12.83 3.13
C VAL A 49 -2.43 -13.94 2.33
N THR A 50 -1.88 -15.15 2.41
CA THR A 50 -2.49 -16.35 1.81
C THR A 50 -3.34 -17.08 2.84
N ALA A 51 -4.42 -17.73 2.38
CA ALA A 51 -5.25 -18.60 3.19
C ALA A 51 -5.19 -20.02 2.62
N PRO A 52 -5.19 -21.07 3.47
CA PRO A 52 -5.22 -22.45 2.99
C PRO A 52 -6.59 -22.74 2.36
N LEU A 53 -6.61 -23.02 1.05
CA LEU A 53 -7.83 -23.39 0.31
C LEU A 53 -8.05 -24.92 0.25
N GLY A 54 -7.16 -25.71 0.86
CA GLY A 54 -7.22 -27.17 0.84
C GLY A 54 -6.73 -27.77 -0.49
N VAL A 55 -7.08 -29.04 -0.72
CA VAL A 55 -6.75 -29.76 -1.96
C VAL A 55 -7.89 -29.55 -2.97
N PRO A 56 -7.60 -29.14 -4.22
CA PRO A 56 -8.63 -28.99 -5.24
C PRO A 56 -9.38 -30.30 -5.50
N ALA A 57 -10.71 -30.25 -5.56
CA ALA A 57 -11.54 -31.39 -5.95
C ALA A 57 -11.53 -31.66 -7.46
N VAL A 58 -11.10 -30.68 -8.26
CA VAL A 58 -11.01 -30.73 -9.72
C VAL A 58 -9.67 -30.17 -10.18
N ASN A 59 -9.26 -30.49 -11.42
CA ASN A 59 -8.08 -29.86 -11.99
C ASN A 59 -8.36 -28.37 -12.23
N LEU A 60 -7.51 -27.51 -11.68
CA LEU A 60 -7.59 -26.05 -11.85
C LEU A 60 -6.68 -25.53 -12.98
N ASP A 61 -6.01 -26.41 -13.71
CA ASP A 61 -5.41 -26.08 -14.99
C ASP A 61 -6.51 -25.55 -15.92
N ARG A 62 -6.38 -24.28 -16.33
CA ARG A 62 -7.43 -23.53 -17.04
C ARG A 62 -8.70 -23.28 -16.20
N ALA A 63 -8.55 -22.88 -14.94
CA ALA A 63 -9.65 -22.57 -14.02
C ALA A 63 -10.78 -21.67 -14.57
N LEU A 64 -10.47 -20.74 -15.49
CA LEU A 64 -11.51 -19.90 -16.11
C LEU A 64 -12.49 -20.70 -16.98
N GLN A 65 -12.02 -21.77 -17.63
CA GLN A 65 -12.89 -22.65 -18.40
C GLN A 65 -13.82 -23.44 -17.46
N VAL A 66 -13.27 -23.97 -16.37
CA VAL A 66 -14.05 -24.65 -15.32
C VAL A 66 -15.11 -23.70 -14.73
N ALA A 67 -14.76 -22.44 -14.51
CA ALA A 67 -15.70 -21.44 -14.02
C ALA A 67 -16.85 -21.16 -15.02
N ALA A 68 -16.53 -21.06 -16.32
CA ALA A 68 -17.53 -20.85 -17.36
C ALA A 68 -18.50 -22.04 -17.48
N GLU A 69 -17.98 -23.27 -17.44
CA GLU A 69 -18.81 -24.49 -17.48
C GLU A 69 -19.78 -24.55 -16.28
N LEU A 70 -19.30 -24.21 -15.07
CA LEU A 70 -20.15 -24.12 -13.87
C LEU A 70 -21.22 -23.04 -13.99
N GLU A 71 -20.91 -21.91 -14.64
CA GLU A 71 -21.86 -20.83 -14.89
C GLU A 71 -22.95 -21.26 -15.89
N ASP A 72 -22.57 -21.92 -16.98
CA ASP A 72 -23.50 -22.45 -17.98
C ASP A 72 -24.47 -23.47 -17.37
N GLU A 73 -23.96 -24.39 -16.54
CA GLU A 73 -24.78 -25.38 -15.82
C GLU A 73 -25.82 -24.69 -14.92
N GLU A 74 -25.39 -23.65 -14.19
CA GLU A 74 -26.27 -22.89 -13.30
C GLU A 74 -27.30 -22.06 -14.08
N LEU A 75 -26.93 -21.50 -15.24
CA LEU A 75 -27.84 -20.79 -16.13
C LEU A 75 -28.94 -21.71 -16.65
N VAL A 76 -28.58 -22.91 -17.12
CA VAL A 76 -29.53 -23.93 -17.57
C VAL A 76 -30.46 -24.36 -16.43
N ARG A 77 -29.93 -24.49 -15.20
CA ARG A 77 -30.74 -24.80 -14.01
C ARG A 77 -31.78 -23.71 -13.76
N LYS A 78 -31.39 -22.43 -13.80
CA LYS A 78 -32.30 -21.30 -13.59
C LYS A 78 -33.42 -21.25 -14.62
N ILE A 79 -33.08 -21.43 -15.90
CA ILE A 79 -34.04 -21.51 -17.00
C ILE A 79 -35.09 -22.61 -16.75
N ARG A 80 -34.65 -23.80 -16.32
CA ARG A 80 -35.57 -24.92 -16.02
C ARG A 80 -36.51 -24.64 -14.84
N VAL A 81 -36.08 -23.82 -13.89
CA VAL A 81 -36.88 -23.43 -12.71
C VAL A 81 -37.72 -22.17 -12.98
N GLY A 82 -37.62 -21.57 -14.18
CA GLY A 82 -38.37 -20.39 -14.57
C GLY A 82 -37.95 -19.12 -13.84
N LYS A 83 -36.68 -19.04 -13.40
CA LYS A 83 -36.07 -17.88 -12.74
C LYS A 83 -34.99 -17.25 -13.60
#